data_AF-A0A7C3FB45-F1
#
_entry.id   AF-A0A7C3FB45-F1
#
_cell.length_a   1.000
_cell.length_b   1.000
_cell.length_c   1.000
_cell.angle_alpha   90.00
_cell.angle_beta   90.00
_cell.angle_gamma   90.00
#
_symmetry.space_group_name_H-M   'P 1'
#
loop_
_entity.id
_entity.type
_entity.pdbx_description
1 polymer ?
#
loop_
_entity_poly.entity_id
_entity_poly.type
_entity_poly.pdbx_seq_one_letter_code
_entity_poly.pdbx_strand_id
1 'polypeptide(L)'
;MDREVVVHAEITAPDYRRPSEDTRQPELSSLNQHAQQTFGTFSMRKGEKLDPKDERSLEEAFKAANAYAEDPSGWLVFLGPYGSGKTHLAAAIANYRASAGHAVMFVVVPDLLDHLRATFNPHSTVSYDRRFEEVRTAPLLVLDDLGTQAMTPWVREKLYQLFNHRYNAALPTVITTADSLEEIDPRLRSRLLDRRLCRIHAITAPAFKGTAPKQRKAKR
;
A
#
# COMPACT_ATOMS: atom_id res chain seq x y z
N MET A 1 53.32 -23.92 -26.79
CA MET A 1 53.36 -22.67 -26.01
C MET A 1 51.93 -22.23 -25.87
N ASP A 2 51.28 -22.66 -24.79
CA ASP A 2 49.86 -22.46 -24.52
C ASP A 2 49.57 -21.02 -24.10
N ARG A 3 48.49 -20.45 -24.64
CA ARG A 3 47.91 -19.18 -24.19
C ARG A 3 47.03 -19.47 -22.99
N GLU A 4 47.42 -18.96 -21.82
CA GLU A 4 46.61 -18.99 -20.61
C GLU A 4 45.25 -18.30 -20.85
N VAL A 5 44.18 -19.04 -20.56
CA VAL A 5 42.80 -18.57 -20.56
C VAL A 5 42.55 -17.90 -19.21
N VAL A 6 42.49 -16.57 -19.18
CA VAL A 6 42.04 -15.82 -18.00
C VAL A 6 40.51 -15.79 -18.01
N VAL A 7 39.89 -16.53 -17.09
CA VAL A 7 38.45 -16.46 -16.84
C VAL A 7 38.20 -15.34 -15.83
N HIS A 8 37.66 -14.22 -16.29
CA HIS A 8 37.13 -13.19 -15.40
C HIS A 8 35.82 -13.69 -14.79
N ALA A 9 35.84 -14.08 -13.52
CA ALA A 9 34.63 -14.32 -12.75
C ALA A 9 34.20 -13.02 -12.08
N GLU A 10 33.07 -12.45 -12.50
CA GLU A 10 32.41 -11.37 -11.76
C GLU A 10 31.85 -11.94 -10.46
N ILE A 11 32.34 -11.43 -9.34
CA ILE A 11 31.83 -11.77 -8.01
C ILE A 11 30.64 -10.86 -7.71
N THR A 12 29.42 -11.35 -7.89
CA THR A 12 28.18 -10.67 -7.50
C THR A 12 27.84 -10.91 -6.02
N ALA A 13 28.79 -10.67 -5.12
CA ALA A 13 28.55 -10.78 -3.68
C ALA A 13 28.20 -9.39 -3.10
N PRO A 14 27.12 -9.24 -2.31
CA PRO A 14 26.80 -7.98 -1.66
C PRO A 14 27.87 -7.61 -0.62
N ASP A 15 28.27 -6.33 -0.60
CA ASP A 15 29.28 -5.80 0.33
C ASP A 15 28.70 -5.66 1.75
N TYR A 16 29.08 -6.60 2.63
CA TYR A 16 28.57 -6.69 4.00
C TYR A 16 29.21 -5.70 5.00
N ARG A 17 30.08 -4.79 4.55
CA ARG A 17 30.80 -3.85 5.44
C ARG A 17 30.00 -2.59 5.79
N ARG A 18 28.78 -2.43 5.26
CA ARG A 18 27.87 -1.30 5.57
C ARG A 18 26.48 -1.82 5.94
N PRO A 19 26.16 -1.98 7.24
CA PRO A 19 24.90 -2.57 7.68
C PRO A 19 23.63 -1.74 7.37
N SER A 20 23.77 -0.54 6.80
CA SER A 20 22.66 0.41 6.61
C SER A 20 22.23 0.61 5.16
N GLU A 21 22.87 -0.04 4.18
CA GLU A 21 22.54 0.14 2.75
C GLU A 21 21.81 -1.08 2.11
N ASP A 22 21.46 -2.11 2.90
CA ASP A 22 20.73 -3.31 2.45
C ASP A 22 19.29 -3.41 3.02
N THR A 23 18.64 -2.27 3.23
CA THR A 23 17.18 -2.25 3.41
C THR A 23 16.58 -1.92 2.05
N ARG A 24 16.25 -2.93 1.24
CA ARG A 24 15.53 -2.76 -0.05
C ARG A 24 14.15 -2.10 0.10
N GLN A 25 13.76 -1.73 1.31
CA GLN A 25 12.56 -0.99 1.63
C GLN A 25 12.94 0.30 2.37
N PRO A 26 12.37 1.45 1.96
CA PRO A 26 12.54 2.71 2.68
C PRO A 26 12.17 2.56 4.16
N GLU A 27 12.89 3.21 5.08
CA GLU A 27 12.59 3.18 6.53
C GLU A 27 11.14 3.51 6.88
N LEU A 28 10.47 4.30 6.03
CA LEU A 28 9.09 4.71 6.20
C LEU A 28 8.08 3.61 5.81
N SER A 29 8.51 2.56 5.11
CA SER A 29 7.57 1.54 4.66
C SER A 29 7.23 0.53 5.76
N SER A 30 5.94 0.41 6.06
CA SER A 30 5.43 -0.58 7.00
C SER A 30 5.07 -1.93 6.35
N LEU A 31 5.45 -2.17 5.08
CA LEU A 31 5.07 -3.40 4.35
C LEU A 31 5.44 -4.69 5.09
N ASN A 32 6.59 -4.71 5.78
CA ASN A 32 7.04 -5.86 6.58
C ASN A 32 6.04 -6.28 7.67
N GLN A 33 5.29 -5.34 8.25
CA GLN A 33 4.24 -5.62 9.24
C GLN A 33 3.03 -6.36 8.61
N HIS A 34 2.90 -6.28 7.28
CA HIS A 34 1.83 -6.88 6.49
C HIS A 34 2.32 -8.05 5.63
N ALA A 35 3.49 -8.65 5.91
CA ALA A 35 4.08 -9.71 5.09
C ALA A 35 3.17 -10.94 4.90
N GLN A 36 2.28 -11.23 5.86
CA GLN A 36 1.32 -12.34 5.79
C GLN A 36 0.03 -12.00 5.01
N GLN A 37 -0.18 -10.73 4.65
CA GLN A 37 -1.34 -10.27 3.91
C GLN A 37 -1.07 -10.39 2.41
N THR A 38 -1.38 -11.55 1.85
CA THR A 38 -1.17 -11.90 0.44
C THR A 38 -2.52 -12.25 -0.21
N PHE A 39 -2.56 -12.35 -1.54
CA PHE A 39 -3.76 -12.82 -2.24
C PHE A 39 -4.14 -14.24 -1.82
N GLY A 40 -3.16 -15.10 -1.53
CA GLY A 40 -3.41 -16.48 -1.10
C GLY A 40 -3.96 -16.61 0.33
N THR A 41 -3.72 -15.61 1.19
CA THR A 41 -4.24 -15.57 2.56
C THR A 41 -5.51 -14.73 2.70
N PHE A 42 -5.96 -14.07 1.62
CA PHE A 42 -7.19 -13.28 1.64
C PHE A 42 -8.42 -14.19 1.72
N SER A 43 -9.26 -13.97 2.72
CA SER A 43 -10.52 -14.70 2.86
C SER A 43 -11.61 -14.06 2.00
N MET A 44 -12.10 -14.80 1.00
CA MET A 44 -13.33 -14.46 0.28
C MET A 44 -14.60 -14.66 1.12
N ARG A 45 -14.46 -15.04 2.40
CA ARG A 45 -15.56 -15.20 3.37
C ARG A 45 -16.68 -16.13 2.89
N LYS A 46 -16.34 -17.07 2.00
CA LYS A 46 -17.26 -18.07 1.47
C LYS A 46 -17.82 -18.88 2.63
N GLY A 47 -19.11 -18.73 2.91
CA GLY A 47 -19.81 -19.41 3.99
C GLY A 47 -20.23 -18.53 5.18
N GLU A 48 -19.86 -17.24 5.22
CA GLU A 48 -20.32 -16.30 6.26
C GLU A 48 -21.77 -15.80 6.08
N LYS A 49 -22.54 -16.38 5.13
CA LYS A 49 -23.92 -15.95 4.79
C LYS A 49 -24.03 -14.43 4.65
N LEU A 50 -23.13 -13.85 3.86
CA LEU A 50 -23.14 -12.42 3.57
C LEU A 50 -24.32 -12.08 2.66
N ASP A 51 -24.72 -10.81 2.64
CA ASP A 51 -25.64 -10.30 1.63
C ASP A 51 -24.99 -10.48 0.24
N PRO A 52 -25.72 -10.94 -0.80
CA PRO A 52 -25.17 -11.09 -2.14
C PRO A 52 -24.44 -9.85 -2.67
N LYS A 53 -24.88 -8.64 -2.28
CA LYS A 53 -24.18 -7.39 -2.65
C LYS A 53 -22.78 -7.29 -2.04
N ASP A 54 -22.61 -7.76 -0.81
CA ASP A 54 -21.36 -7.71 -0.06
C ASP A 54 -20.38 -8.74 -0.64
N GLU A 55 -20.85 -9.94 -0.95
CA GLU A 55 -20.06 -10.97 -1.63
C GLU A 55 -19.55 -10.47 -2.98
N ARG A 56 -20.44 -9.85 -3.77
CA ARG A 56 -20.09 -9.26 -5.06
C ARG A 56 -19.06 -8.14 -4.91
N SER A 57 -19.24 -7.24 -3.92
CA SER A 57 -18.30 -6.14 -3.67
C SER A 57 -16.89 -6.64 -3.33
N LEU A 58 -16.79 -7.71 -2.52
CA LEU A 58 -15.53 -8.37 -2.19
C LEU A 58 -14.88 -9.02 -3.41
N GLU A 59 -15.67 -9.69 -4.24
CA GLU A 59 -15.18 -10.33 -5.46
C GLU A 59 -14.66 -9.31 -6.48
N GLU A 60 -15.40 -8.23 -6.70
CA GLU A 60 -14.99 -7.15 -7.60
C GLU A 60 -13.72 -6.47 -7.09
N ALA A 61 -13.62 -6.17 -5.80
CA ALA A 61 -12.42 -5.59 -5.20
C ALA A 61 -11.21 -6.54 -5.27
N PHE A 62 -11.40 -7.84 -5.00
CA PHE A 62 -10.34 -8.84 -5.11
C PHE A 62 -9.84 -8.99 -6.55
N LYS A 63 -10.74 -9.04 -7.54
CA LYS A 63 -10.37 -9.09 -8.97
C LYS A 63 -9.61 -7.83 -9.39
N ALA A 64 -10.08 -6.66 -8.99
CA ALA A 64 -9.42 -5.40 -9.27
C ALA A 64 -8.01 -5.35 -8.65
N ALA A 65 -7.86 -5.83 -7.42
CA ALA A 65 -6.58 -5.91 -6.73
C ALA A 65 -5.58 -6.82 -7.46
N ASN A 66 -6.00 -8.02 -7.88
CA ASN A 66 -5.13 -8.93 -8.64
C ASN A 66 -4.71 -8.30 -9.98
N ALA A 67 -5.65 -7.76 -10.75
CA ALA A 67 -5.34 -7.12 -12.03
C ALA A 67 -4.38 -5.93 -11.87
N TYR A 68 -4.58 -5.12 -10.81
CA TYR A 68 -3.69 -4.00 -10.53
C TYR A 68 -2.30 -4.45 -10.06
N ALA A 69 -2.18 -5.59 -9.38
CA ALA A 69 -0.88 -6.15 -9.00
C ALA A 69 -0.08 -6.67 -10.21
N GLU A 70 -0.76 -7.18 -11.23
CA GLU A 70 -0.11 -7.60 -12.48
C GLU A 70 0.42 -6.41 -13.28
N ASP A 71 -0.41 -5.37 -13.45
CA ASP A 71 -0.06 -4.15 -14.21
C ASP A 71 -0.53 -2.87 -13.48
N PRO A 72 0.28 -2.36 -12.52
CA PRO A 72 -0.07 -1.16 -11.76
C PRO A 72 -0.11 0.09 -12.66
N SER A 73 -1.31 0.63 -12.86
CA SER A 73 -1.52 1.84 -13.65
C SER A 73 -2.63 2.70 -13.06
N GLY A 74 -2.38 4.01 -13.01
CA GLY A 74 -3.29 4.96 -12.38
C GLY A 74 -3.45 4.70 -10.89
N TRP A 75 -4.62 4.99 -10.35
CA TRP A 75 -4.90 4.89 -8.91
C TRP A 75 -6.02 3.89 -8.65
N LEU A 76 -5.85 3.10 -7.60
CA LEU A 76 -6.84 2.15 -7.11
C LEU A 76 -7.26 2.51 -5.69
N VAL A 77 -8.54 2.73 -5.47
CA VAL A 77 -9.08 3.15 -4.17
C VAL A 77 -10.01 2.08 -3.64
N PHE A 78 -9.73 1.57 -2.45
CA PHE A 78 -10.66 0.73 -1.70
C PHE A 78 -11.39 1.58 -0.65
N LEU A 79 -12.71 1.57 -0.73
CA LEU A 79 -13.61 2.34 0.13
C LEU A 79 -14.51 1.37 0.90
N GLY A 80 -14.73 1.56 2.20
CA GLY A 80 -15.67 0.71 2.94
C GLY A 80 -15.39 0.66 4.44
N PRO A 81 -16.23 -0.02 5.25
CA PRO A 81 -16.14 0.01 6.70
C PRO A 81 -14.85 -0.64 7.22
N TYR A 82 -14.54 -0.40 8.49
CA TYR A 82 -13.40 -1.04 9.17
C TYR A 82 -13.54 -2.57 9.15
N GLY A 83 -12.41 -3.25 8.98
CA GLY A 83 -12.37 -4.72 8.95
C GLY A 83 -12.96 -5.37 7.70
N SER A 84 -13.23 -4.63 6.62
CA SER A 84 -13.76 -5.19 5.36
C SER A 84 -12.71 -5.81 4.44
N GLY A 85 -11.42 -5.68 4.76
CA GLY A 85 -10.31 -6.29 4.01
C GLY A 85 -9.53 -5.35 3.07
N LYS A 86 -9.82 -4.04 3.08
CA LYS A 86 -9.15 -3.02 2.25
C LYS A 86 -7.62 -3.06 2.40
N THR A 87 -7.12 -2.93 3.64
CA THR A 87 -5.69 -2.98 3.97
C THR A 87 -5.04 -4.28 3.51
N HIS A 88 -5.73 -5.42 3.68
CA HIS A 88 -5.21 -6.71 3.23
C HIS A 88 -5.05 -6.73 1.71
N LEU A 89 -6.05 -6.27 0.94
CA LEU A 89 -5.94 -6.20 -0.52
C LEU A 89 -4.82 -5.26 -0.96
N ALA A 90 -4.68 -4.11 -0.32
CA ALA A 90 -3.62 -3.15 -0.62
C ALA A 90 -2.21 -3.73 -0.29
N ALA A 91 -2.07 -4.42 0.84
CA ALA A 91 -0.85 -5.12 1.21
C ALA A 91 -0.55 -6.31 0.29
N ALA A 92 -1.58 -7.04 -0.17
CA ALA A 92 -1.42 -8.13 -1.12
C ALA A 92 -0.87 -7.65 -2.46
N ILE A 93 -1.35 -6.51 -2.97
CA ILE A 93 -0.78 -5.84 -4.16
C ILE A 93 0.70 -5.52 -3.91
N ALA A 94 1.00 -4.87 -2.79
CA ALA A 94 2.36 -4.45 -2.45
C ALA A 94 3.32 -5.65 -2.32
N ASN A 95 2.93 -6.70 -1.61
CA ASN A 95 3.70 -7.93 -1.43
C ASN A 95 3.92 -8.67 -2.76
N TYR A 96 2.90 -8.69 -3.64
CA TYR A 96 3.04 -9.29 -4.97
C TYR A 96 4.11 -8.54 -5.79
N ARG A 97 4.04 -7.21 -5.85
CA ARG A 97 5.03 -6.39 -6.59
C ARG A 97 6.42 -6.46 -5.98
N ALA A 98 6.52 -6.42 -4.66
CA ALA A 98 7.79 -6.52 -3.95
C ALA A 98 8.47 -7.87 -4.17
N SER A 99 7.71 -8.98 -4.15
CA SER A 99 8.26 -10.31 -4.43
C SER A 99 8.70 -10.49 -5.88
N ALA A 100 8.09 -9.74 -6.81
CA ALA A 100 8.55 -9.61 -8.20
C ALA A 100 9.75 -8.64 -8.37
N GLY A 101 10.32 -8.11 -7.29
CA GLY A 101 11.52 -7.27 -7.31
C GLY A 101 11.26 -5.78 -7.60
N HIS A 102 10.00 -5.34 -7.62
CA HIS A 102 9.67 -3.93 -7.80
C HIS A 102 9.77 -3.13 -6.49
N ALA A 103 10.23 -1.89 -6.59
CA ALA A 103 10.20 -0.96 -5.46
C ALA A 103 8.76 -0.56 -5.12
N VAL A 104 8.36 -0.82 -3.87
CA VAL A 104 7.04 -0.49 -3.34
C VAL A 104 7.21 0.23 -2.03
N MET A 105 6.38 1.24 -1.79
CA MET A 105 6.28 1.89 -0.50
C MET A 105 4.86 1.73 0.03
N PHE A 106 4.72 1.02 1.14
CA PHE A 106 3.47 0.94 1.90
C PHE A 106 3.57 1.83 3.13
N VAL A 107 2.67 2.80 3.27
CA VAL A 107 2.63 3.72 4.43
C VAL A 107 1.22 3.79 5.01
N VAL A 108 1.13 3.82 6.33
CA VAL A 108 -0.07 4.19 7.06
C VAL A 108 -0.12 5.72 7.14
N VAL A 109 -1.22 6.34 6.69
CA VAL A 109 -1.29 7.80 6.53
C VAL A 109 -1.07 8.56 7.84
N PRO A 110 -1.70 8.19 8.98
CA PRO A 110 -1.36 8.77 10.28
C PRO A 110 0.13 8.74 10.61
N ASP A 111 0.77 7.58 10.47
CA ASP A 111 2.20 7.39 10.81
C ASP A 111 3.11 8.23 9.92
N LEU A 112 2.79 8.33 8.61
CA LEU A 112 3.49 9.20 7.67
C LEU A 112 3.44 10.65 8.15
N LEU A 113 2.26 11.13 8.52
CA LEU A 113 2.07 12.52 8.96
C LEU A 113 2.81 12.81 10.27
N ASP A 114 2.80 11.87 11.22
CA ASP A 114 3.56 12.01 12.46
C ASP A 114 5.07 12.03 12.22
N HIS A 115 5.58 11.16 11.35
CA HIS A 115 6.99 11.18 10.93
C HIS A 115 7.38 12.49 10.24
N LEU A 116 6.54 12.97 9.33
CA LEU A 116 6.73 14.25 8.65
C LEU A 116 6.70 15.41 9.63
N ARG A 117 5.89 15.35 10.70
CA ARG A 117 5.86 16.38 11.74
C ARG A 117 7.11 16.36 12.61
N ALA A 118 7.60 15.18 12.98
CA ALA A 118 8.79 15.03 13.82
C ALA A 118 10.08 15.54 13.15
N THR A 119 10.14 15.50 11.82
CA THR A 119 11.30 15.95 11.03
C THR A 119 11.40 17.47 10.84
N PHE A 120 10.41 18.25 11.32
CA PHE A 120 10.53 19.71 11.44
C PHE A 120 11.45 20.16 12.59
N ASN A 121 12.01 19.23 13.38
CA ASN A 121 12.99 19.57 14.40
C ASN A 121 14.32 20.00 13.73
N PRO A 122 14.84 21.22 14.02
CA PRO A 122 16.08 21.74 13.43
C PRO A 122 17.34 20.88 13.74
N HIS A 123 17.25 19.89 14.62
CA HIS A 123 18.31 18.93 14.92
C HIS A 123 18.19 17.59 14.16
N SER A 124 17.25 17.44 13.22
CA SER A 124 17.10 16.20 12.44
C SER A 124 18.23 16.05 11.41
N THR A 125 18.87 14.88 11.37
CA THR A 125 19.97 14.56 10.45
C THR A 125 19.52 14.22 9.03
N VAL A 126 18.23 13.93 8.82
CA VAL A 126 17.63 13.69 7.50
C VAL A 126 16.66 14.82 7.21
N SER A 127 16.87 15.56 6.12
CA SER A 127 15.97 16.66 5.79
C SER A 127 14.57 16.14 5.49
N TYR A 128 13.58 16.80 6.10
CA TYR A 128 12.15 16.65 5.85
C TYR A 128 11.85 16.48 4.34
N ASP A 129 12.48 17.31 3.51
CA ASP A 129 12.28 17.35 2.07
C ASP A 129 12.64 16.04 1.38
N ARG A 130 13.72 15.37 1.81
CA ARG A 130 14.15 14.10 1.20
C ARG A 130 13.14 12.98 1.47
N ARG A 131 12.68 12.85 2.73
CA ARG A 131 11.71 11.82 3.11
C ARG A 131 10.36 12.03 2.42
N PHE A 132 9.90 13.27 2.34
CA PHE A 132 8.68 13.58 1.62
C PHE A 132 8.81 13.31 0.12
N GLU A 133 9.98 13.60 -0.47
CA GLU A 133 10.26 13.30 -1.87
C GLU A 133 10.22 11.79 -2.14
N GLU A 134 10.86 10.97 -1.29
CA GLU A 134 10.86 9.50 -1.42
C GLU A 134 9.44 8.93 -1.48
N VAL A 135 8.54 9.43 -0.62
CA VAL A 135 7.11 9.03 -0.63
C VAL A 135 6.43 9.50 -1.91
N ARG A 136 6.69 10.74 -2.30
CA ARG A 136 6.03 11.40 -3.43
C ARG A 136 6.39 10.76 -4.76
N THR A 137 7.64 10.31 -4.94
CA THR A 137 8.15 9.70 -6.17
C THR A 137 8.19 8.17 -6.16
N ALA A 138 7.70 7.52 -5.09
CA ALA A 138 7.68 6.06 -5.01
C ALA A 138 7.01 5.44 -6.26
N PRO A 139 7.66 4.46 -6.94
CA PRO A 139 7.11 3.87 -8.17
C PRO A 139 5.73 3.24 -7.99
N LEU A 140 5.51 2.59 -6.84
CA LEU A 140 4.20 2.19 -6.36
C LEU A 140 4.07 2.63 -4.90
N LEU A 141 3.05 3.44 -4.61
CA LEU A 141 2.74 3.90 -3.25
C LEU A 141 1.41 3.30 -2.80
N VAL A 142 1.38 2.73 -1.61
CA VAL A 142 0.15 2.39 -0.89
C VAL A 142 -0.03 3.37 0.26
N LEU A 143 -1.17 4.08 0.26
CA LEU A 143 -1.62 4.97 1.32
C LEU A 143 -2.76 4.29 2.08
N ASP A 144 -2.43 3.70 3.21
CA ASP A 144 -3.39 2.97 4.04
C ASP A 144 -4.05 3.88 5.08
N ASP A 145 -5.33 3.65 5.35
CA ASP A 145 -6.17 4.36 6.34
C ASP A 145 -6.23 5.88 6.15
N LEU A 146 -6.35 6.32 4.90
CA LEU A 146 -6.62 7.72 4.58
C LEU A 146 -7.95 8.15 5.21
N GLY A 147 -7.92 9.24 5.99
CA GLY A 147 -9.13 9.87 6.54
C GLY A 147 -9.28 9.71 8.06
N THR A 148 -8.59 8.72 8.63
CA THR A 148 -8.63 8.43 10.08
C THR A 148 -8.00 9.54 10.96
N GLN A 149 -7.19 10.41 10.36
CA GLN A 149 -6.49 11.51 11.03
C GLN A 149 -7.29 12.81 11.13
N ALA A 150 -6.98 13.63 12.14
CA ALA A 150 -7.49 14.99 12.22
C ALA A 150 -6.97 15.86 11.05
N MET A 151 -7.88 16.38 10.22
CA MET A 151 -7.57 17.20 9.06
C MET A 151 -7.20 18.64 9.45
N THR A 152 -6.04 18.83 10.08
CA THR A 152 -5.47 20.17 10.33
C THR A 152 -5.08 20.86 9.01
N PRO A 153 -4.93 22.20 8.96
CA PRO A 153 -4.46 22.90 7.76
C PRO A 153 -3.12 22.34 7.22
N TRP A 154 -2.20 21.97 8.11
CA TRP A 154 -0.93 21.36 7.73
C TRP A 154 -1.13 19.98 7.09
N VAL A 155 -1.95 19.10 7.68
CA VAL A 155 -2.26 17.77 7.10
C VAL A 155 -2.89 17.91 5.72
N ARG A 156 -3.88 18.80 5.57
CA ARG A 156 -4.53 19.07 4.28
C ARG A 156 -3.54 19.50 3.22
N GLU A 157 -2.65 20.42 3.55
CA GLU A 157 -1.63 20.90 2.61
C GLU A 157 -0.65 19.80 2.21
N LYS A 158 -0.21 18.95 3.14
CA LYS A 158 0.73 17.86 2.84
C LYS A 158 0.12 16.74 2.02
N LEU A 159 -1.10 16.32 2.34
CA LEU A 159 -1.83 15.37 1.50
C LEU A 159 -2.10 15.95 0.12
N TYR A 160 -2.44 17.24 0.03
CA TYR A 160 -2.62 17.90 -1.26
C TYR A 160 -1.34 17.91 -2.10
N GLN A 161 -0.19 18.27 -1.52
CA GLN A 161 1.10 18.26 -2.22
C GLN A 161 1.45 16.86 -2.75
N LEU A 162 1.26 15.83 -1.91
CA LEU A 162 1.50 14.44 -2.28
C LEU A 162 0.58 13.99 -3.42
N PHE A 163 -0.73 14.17 -3.26
CA PHE A 163 -1.73 13.77 -4.26
C PHE A 163 -1.55 14.51 -5.57
N ASN A 164 -1.30 15.83 -5.51
CA ASN A 164 -1.14 16.64 -6.70
C ASN A 164 0.06 16.22 -7.54
N HIS A 165 1.21 15.95 -6.92
CA HIS A 165 2.38 15.45 -7.65
C HIS A 165 2.09 14.09 -8.29
N ARG A 166 1.60 13.12 -7.50
CA ARG A 166 1.36 11.76 -8.01
C ARG A 166 0.27 11.72 -9.07
N TYR A 167 -0.71 12.61 -8.98
CA TYR A 167 -1.77 12.75 -9.98
C TYR A 167 -1.21 13.30 -11.29
N ASN A 168 -0.41 14.38 -11.23
CA ASN A 168 0.18 15.00 -12.42
C ASN A 168 1.20 14.08 -13.12
N ALA A 169 1.94 13.30 -12.34
CA ALA A 169 2.91 12.32 -12.84
C ALA A 169 2.27 10.94 -13.15
N ALA A 170 0.96 10.78 -12.95
CA ALA A 170 0.21 9.53 -13.13
C ALA A 170 0.86 8.31 -12.43
N LEU A 171 1.48 8.53 -11.26
CA LEU A 171 2.22 7.47 -10.56
C LEU A 171 1.26 6.44 -9.93
N PRO A 172 1.53 5.13 -10.08
CA PRO A 172 0.73 4.06 -9.49
C PRO A 172 0.49 4.25 -7.99
N THR A 173 -0.77 4.35 -7.58
CA THR A 173 -1.12 4.61 -6.17
C THR A 173 -2.31 3.77 -5.72
N VAL A 174 -2.15 3.02 -4.63
CA VAL A 174 -3.27 2.32 -3.98
C VAL A 174 -3.65 3.10 -2.72
N ILE A 175 -4.94 3.29 -2.48
CA ILE A 175 -5.47 4.05 -1.35
C ILE A 175 -6.53 3.20 -0.65
N THR A 176 -6.51 3.18 0.68
CA THR A 176 -7.62 2.65 1.48
C THR A 176 -8.23 3.77 2.32
N THR A 177 -9.55 3.78 2.45
CA THR A 177 -10.28 4.76 3.28
C THR A 177 -11.52 4.12 3.88
N ALA A 178 -11.81 4.46 5.14
CA ALA A 178 -13.08 4.14 5.78
C ALA A 178 -14.13 5.25 5.60
N ASP A 179 -13.67 6.48 5.35
CA ASP A 179 -14.49 7.66 5.16
C ASP A 179 -15.21 7.62 3.81
N SER A 180 -16.44 8.12 3.79
CA SER A 180 -17.18 8.39 2.57
C SER A 180 -16.45 9.43 1.70
N LEU A 181 -16.70 9.41 0.38
CA LEU A 181 -16.06 10.37 -0.51
C LEU A 181 -16.44 11.82 -0.18
N GLU A 182 -17.62 12.03 0.42
CA GLU A 182 -18.14 13.31 0.84
C GLU A 182 -17.33 13.93 1.98
N GLU A 183 -16.73 13.11 2.85
CA GLU A 183 -15.92 13.51 4.00
C GLU A 183 -14.47 13.85 3.62
N ILE A 184 -14.02 13.37 2.45
CA ILE A 184 -12.69 13.68 1.93
C ILE A 184 -12.61 15.15 1.51
N ASP A 185 -11.48 15.80 1.83
CA ASP A 185 -11.18 17.17 1.43
C ASP A 185 -11.51 17.41 -0.07
N PRO A 186 -12.26 18.48 -0.42
CA PRO A 186 -12.72 18.70 -1.79
C PRO A 186 -11.62 18.71 -2.85
N ARG A 187 -10.41 19.17 -2.50
CA ARG A 187 -9.27 19.21 -3.43
C ARG A 187 -8.75 17.80 -3.70
N LEU A 188 -8.68 16.95 -2.69
CA LEU A 188 -8.30 15.53 -2.85
C LEU A 188 -9.40 14.76 -3.59
N ARG A 189 -10.66 14.97 -3.20
CA ARG A 189 -11.83 14.33 -3.80
C ARG A 189 -11.90 14.57 -5.31
N SER A 190 -11.61 15.79 -5.77
CA SER A 190 -11.58 16.10 -7.22
C SER A 190 -10.61 15.22 -8.02
N ARG A 191 -9.49 14.79 -7.42
CA ARG A 191 -8.50 13.89 -8.05
C ARG A 191 -8.97 12.44 -8.00
N LEU A 192 -9.54 12.02 -6.88
CA LEU A 192 -10.09 10.66 -6.70
C LEU A 192 -11.28 10.38 -7.64
N LEU A 193 -12.06 11.40 -7.99
CA LEU A 193 -13.21 11.28 -8.88
C LEU A 193 -12.85 11.30 -10.38
N ASP A 194 -11.59 11.58 -10.74
CA ASP A 194 -11.16 11.53 -12.14
C ASP A 194 -11.00 10.08 -12.62
N ARG A 195 -12.03 9.58 -13.31
CA ARG A 195 -12.10 8.20 -13.82
C ARG A 195 -11.05 7.84 -14.86
N ARG A 196 -10.33 8.82 -15.42
CA ARG A 196 -9.22 8.56 -16.36
C ARG A 196 -8.01 7.98 -15.64
N LEU A 197 -7.83 8.34 -14.36
CA LEU A 197 -6.71 7.90 -13.54
C LEU A 197 -7.15 7.00 -12.39
N CYS A 198 -8.26 7.31 -11.73
CA CYS A 198 -8.71 6.66 -10.51
C CYS A 198 -9.84 5.65 -10.76
N ARG A 199 -9.71 4.47 -10.16
CA ARG A 199 -10.76 3.46 -10.06
C ARG A 199 -11.09 3.23 -8.58
N ILE A 200 -12.36 3.40 -8.23
CA ILE A 200 -12.85 3.24 -6.85
C ILE A 200 -13.64 1.94 -6.76
N HIS A 201 -13.26 1.08 -5.83
CA HIS A 201 -13.96 -0.16 -5.48
C HIS A 201 -14.47 -0.07 -4.05
N ALA A 202 -15.78 0.02 -3.90
CA ALA A 202 -16.43 -0.05 -2.60
C ALA A 202 -16.49 -1.52 -2.15
N ILE A 203 -16.07 -1.78 -0.91
CA ILE A 203 -16.24 -3.06 -0.22
C ILE A 203 -17.29 -2.84 0.85
N THR A 204 -18.51 -3.31 0.61
CA THR A 204 -19.65 -3.06 1.53
C THR A 204 -19.75 -4.12 2.62
N ALA A 205 -18.97 -5.20 2.51
CA ALA A 205 -18.96 -6.28 3.47
C ALA A 205 -18.66 -5.78 4.90
N PRO A 206 -19.41 -6.26 5.91
CA PRO A 206 -19.23 -5.86 7.30
C PRO A 206 -17.86 -6.32 7.83
N ALA A 207 -17.47 -5.87 9.02
CA ALA A 207 -16.22 -6.28 9.65
C ALA A 207 -16.06 -7.82 9.67
N PHE A 208 -14.86 -8.29 9.33
CA PHE A 208 -14.50 -9.70 9.36
C PHE A 208 -14.57 -10.22 10.81
N LYS A 209 -15.37 -11.24 11.06
CA LYS A 209 -15.59 -11.78 12.41
C LYS A 209 -14.66 -12.94 12.77
N GLY A 210 -13.81 -13.38 11.85
CA GLY A 210 -13.00 -14.58 12.02
C GLY A 210 -13.87 -15.85 12.07
N THR A 211 -13.62 -16.81 11.20
CA THR A 211 -14.19 -18.14 11.42
C THR A 211 -13.45 -18.79 12.59
N ALA A 212 -14.16 -19.15 13.66
CA ALA A 212 -13.60 -20.03 14.69
C ALA A 212 -12.95 -21.25 14.00
N PRO A 213 -11.73 -21.66 14.38
CA PRO A 213 -11.09 -22.81 13.74
C PRO A 213 -12.02 -24.01 13.87
N LYS A 214 -12.39 -24.64 12.74
CA LYS A 214 -13.10 -25.92 12.74
C LYS A 214 -12.24 -26.88 13.55
N GLN A 215 -12.65 -27.21 14.77
CA GLN A 215 -12.03 -28.29 15.54
C GLN A 215 -11.97 -29.50 14.62
N ARG A 216 -10.75 -29.92 14.26
CA ARG A 216 -10.52 -31.20 13.61
C ARG A 216 -11.09 -32.26 14.55
N LYS A 217 -12.27 -32.80 14.22
CA LYS A 217 -12.77 -34.00 14.89
C LYS A 217 -11.69 -35.07 14.70
N ALA A 218 -11.02 -35.42 15.79
CA ALA A 218 -10.16 -36.59 15.83
C ALA A 218 -11.03 -37.80 15.44
N LYS A 219 -10.70 -38.43 14.31
CA LYS A 219 -11.24 -39.75 13.99
C LYS A 219 -10.71 -40.70 15.08
N ARG A 220 -11.61 -41.23 15.89
CA ARG A 220 -11.41 -42.48 16.64
C ARG A 220 -11.78 -43.64 15.75
#